data_AF-A0A936AC31-F1
#
_entry.id   AF-A0A936AC31-F1
#
_cell.length_a   1.000
_cell.length_b   1.000
_cell.length_c   1.000
_cell.angle_alpha   90.00
_cell.angle_beta   90.00
_cell.angle_gamma   90.00
#
_symmetry.space_group_name_H-M   'P 1'
#
loop_
_entity.id
_entity.type
_entity.pdbx_description
1 polymer ?
#
loop_
_entity_poly.entity_id
_entity_poly.type
_entity_poly.pdbx_seq_one_letter_code
_entity_poly.pdbx_strand_id
1 'polypeptide(L)'
;MNAADRGIPIALKVLYLLWVLLWLPLYWNHYGPQNQLWMCDVAGIVVLFGLWRESPLLLSSQAAGVLIVQIVWSADFLGALLCGRHLVGGTEYMFDTSLPLLLRAMSLFHLVMPALLIWSLRRTGYHRSGWVVQTLLIWVLLPVTFLVTEPQLNINWLWRPFGVHQDYVPPSGVFLVMMLAYPLVLFYPTHLVLRRLLRPHRHE
;
A
#
# COMPACT_ATOMS: atom_id res chain seq x y z
N MET A 1 -11.61 15.25 -26.75
CA MET A 1 -10.32 14.83 -26.16
C MET A 1 -9.61 13.93 -27.15
N ASN A 2 -8.44 14.35 -27.64
CA ASN A 2 -7.67 13.63 -28.67
C ASN A 2 -7.18 12.26 -28.16
N ALA A 3 -7.05 11.29 -29.07
CA ALA A 3 -6.63 9.93 -28.76
C ALA A 3 -5.21 9.85 -28.14
N ALA A 4 -4.38 10.87 -28.34
CA ALA A 4 -3.05 11.02 -27.74
C ALA A 4 -3.06 11.26 -26.21
N ASP A 5 -4.21 11.61 -25.63
CA ASP A 5 -4.34 12.07 -24.24
C ASP A 5 -4.81 10.98 -23.26
N ARG A 6 -4.95 9.73 -23.73
CA ARG A 6 -5.57 8.63 -22.96
C ARG A 6 -4.59 7.86 -22.07
N GLY A 7 -3.31 7.84 -22.43
CA GLY A 7 -2.27 7.12 -21.68
C GLY A 7 -1.85 7.84 -20.39
N ILE A 8 -1.00 7.17 -19.61
CA ILE A 8 -0.36 7.78 -18.44
C ILE A 8 0.85 8.59 -18.94
N PRO A 9 1.00 9.90 -18.63
CA PRO A 9 2.10 10.70 -19.13
C PRO A 9 3.46 10.14 -18.73
N ILE A 10 4.41 10.12 -19.68
CA ILE A 10 5.77 9.63 -19.44
C ILE A 10 6.47 10.38 -18.30
N ALA A 11 6.24 11.69 -18.17
CA ALA A 11 6.79 12.51 -17.10
C ALA A 11 6.42 11.97 -15.71
N LEU A 12 5.17 11.53 -15.52
CA LEU A 12 4.72 10.92 -14.27
C LEU A 12 5.42 9.58 -14.02
N LYS A 13 5.54 8.74 -15.06
CA LYS A 13 6.23 7.44 -14.97
C LYS A 13 7.70 7.60 -14.57
N VAL A 14 8.38 8.59 -15.17
CA VAL A 14 9.78 8.93 -14.85
C VAL A 14 9.89 9.49 -13.44
N LEU A 15 9.03 10.43 -13.04
CA LEU A 15 9.04 10.99 -11.68
C LEU A 15 8.83 9.89 -10.62
N TYR A 16 7.88 8.98 -10.86
CA TYR A 16 7.63 7.86 -9.96
C TYR A 16 8.81 6.88 -9.92
N LEU A 17 9.45 6.60 -11.06
CA LEU A 17 10.67 5.78 -11.11
C LEU A 17 11.80 6.42 -10.31
N LEU A 18 12.05 7.73 -10.48
CA LEU A 18 13.08 8.45 -9.73
C LEU A 18 12.79 8.43 -8.22
N TRP A 19 11.53 8.58 -7.82
CA TRP A 19 11.12 8.43 -6.44
C TRP A 19 11.43 7.02 -5.91
N VAL A 20 11.07 5.95 -6.64
CA VAL A 20 11.39 4.56 -6.23
C VAL A 20 12.90 4.34 -6.12
N LEU A 21 13.68 4.83 -7.10
CA LEU A 21 15.14 4.71 -7.11
C LEU A 21 15.83 5.46 -5.95
N LEU A 22 15.20 6.49 -5.42
CA LEU A 22 15.67 7.19 -4.23
C LEU A 22 15.20 6.50 -2.93
N TRP A 23 13.91 6.22 -2.85
CA TRP A 23 13.26 5.66 -1.66
C TRP A 23 13.78 4.26 -1.31
N LEU A 24 13.85 3.36 -2.29
CA LEU A 24 14.19 1.96 -2.06
C LEU A 24 15.56 1.77 -1.39
N PRO A 25 16.67 2.34 -1.92
CA PRO A 25 17.98 2.20 -1.26
C PRO A 25 18.04 2.97 0.06
N LEU A 26 17.37 4.13 0.17
CA LEU A 26 17.31 4.88 1.42
C LEU A 26 16.72 4.04 2.56
N TYR A 27 15.58 3.39 2.30
CA TYR A 27 14.88 2.56 3.28
C TYR A 27 15.65 1.27 3.55
N TRP A 28 16.19 0.65 2.49
CA TRP A 28 16.99 -0.57 2.63
C TRP A 28 18.21 -0.36 3.51
N ASN A 29 18.92 0.76 3.35
CA ASN A 29 20.11 1.06 4.14
C ASN A 29 19.79 1.43 5.59
N HIS A 30 18.62 2.02 5.85
CA HIS A 30 18.24 2.47 7.18
C HIS A 30 17.50 1.39 8.00
N TYR A 31 16.46 0.78 7.44
CA TYR A 31 15.61 -0.22 8.11
C TYR A 31 15.99 -1.67 7.77
N GLY A 32 16.85 -1.88 6.77
CA GLY A 32 17.21 -3.22 6.30
C GLY A 32 16.22 -3.77 5.25
N PRO A 33 16.57 -4.92 4.64
CA PRO A 33 15.78 -5.54 3.58
C PRO A 33 14.39 -5.98 4.01
N GLN A 34 14.24 -6.40 5.27
CA GLN A 34 12.98 -6.92 5.80
C GLN A 34 11.85 -5.89 5.70
N ASN A 35 12.18 -4.59 5.86
CA ASN A 35 11.21 -3.51 5.77
C ASN A 35 10.45 -3.51 4.43
N GLN A 36 11.06 -4.00 3.34
CA GLN A 36 10.44 -3.88 2.02
C GLN A 36 9.29 -4.88 1.83
N LEU A 37 9.02 -5.71 2.84
CA LEU A 37 7.90 -6.63 2.92
C LEU A 37 6.62 -5.97 3.46
N TRP A 38 6.65 -4.70 3.88
CA TRP A 38 5.42 -3.94 4.09
C TRP A 38 4.56 -3.96 2.82
N MET A 39 3.27 -4.24 2.96
CA MET A 39 2.34 -4.29 1.83
C MET A 39 2.34 -2.98 1.02
N CYS A 40 2.51 -1.84 1.69
CA CYS A 40 2.60 -0.53 1.04
C CYS A 40 3.88 -0.37 0.21
N ASP A 41 4.99 -0.96 0.66
CA ASP A 41 6.29 -0.92 -0.01
C ASP A 41 6.26 -1.81 -1.27
N VAL A 42 5.75 -3.03 -1.13
CA VAL A 42 5.48 -3.93 -2.26
C VAL A 42 4.51 -3.27 -3.26
N ALA A 43 3.46 -2.62 -2.78
CA ALA A 43 2.53 -1.88 -3.63
C ALA A 43 3.23 -0.75 -4.39
N GLY A 44 4.16 -0.02 -3.75
CA GLY A 44 4.98 1.00 -4.40
C GLY A 44 5.69 0.46 -5.64
N ILE A 45 6.28 -0.74 -5.53
CA ILE A 45 6.97 -1.42 -6.63
C ILE A 45 5.98 -1.93 -7.68
N VAL A 46 4.87 -2.57 -7.30
CA VAL A 46 3.87 -3.07 -8.26
C VAL A 46 3.21 -1.93 -9.04
N VAL A 47 2.97 -0.79 -8.38
CA VAL A 47 2.46 0.43 -9.04
C VAL A 47 3.46 0.94 -10.08
N LEU A 48 4.78 0.91 -9.82
CA LEU A 48 5.77 1.26 -10.86
C LEU A 48 5.54 0.46 -12.14
N PHE A 49 5.45 -0.87 -12.03
CA PHE A 49 5.17 -1.75 -13.17
C PHE A 49 3.78 -1.50 -13.78
N GLY A 50 2.78 -1.21 -12.94
CA GLY A 50 1.43 -0.89 -13.37
C GLY A 50 1.36 0.41 -14.19
N LEU A 51 2.08 1.45 -13.79
CA LEU A 51 2.18 2.72 -14.49
C LEU A 51 2.92 2.57 -15.83
N TRP A 52 4.07 1.90 -15.83
CA TRP A 52 4.87 1.72 -17.04
C TRP A 52 4.15 0.88 -18.10
N ARG A 53 3.51 -0.22 -17.69
CA ARG A 53 2.71 -1.08 -18.57
C ARG A 53 1.29 -0.57 -18.83
N GLU A 54 0.90 0.53 -18.18
CA GLU A 54 -0.50 1.03 -18.13
C GLU A 54 -1.51 -0.10 -17.83
N SER A 55 -1.12 -1.02 -16.95
CA SER A 55 -1.85 -2.26 -16.70
C SER A 55 -3.02 -2.01 -15.74
N PRO A 56 -4.29 -2.07 -16.20
CA PRO A 56 -5.45 -1.88 -15.34
C PRO A 56 -5.52 -2.97 -14.26
N LEU A 57 -5.04 -4.20 -14.56
CA LEU A 57 -5.02 -5.31 -13.61
C LEU A 57 -4.10 -5.03 -12.41
N LEU A 58 -2.85 -4.62 -12.67
CA LEU A 58 -1.90 -4.30 -11.60
C LEU A 58 -2.38 -3.09 -10.77
N LEU A 59 -2.84 -2.03 -11.44
CA LEU A 59 -3.33 -0.83 -10.77
C LEU A 59 -4.60 -1.12 -9.96
N SER A 60 -5.50 -1.96 -10.46
CA SER A 60 -6.73 -2.35 -9.74
C SER A 60 -6.43 -3.27 -8.56
N SER A 61 -5.41 -4.12 -8.68
CA SER A 61 -4.90 -4.94 -7.60
C SER A 61 -4.39 -4.07 -6.45
N GLN A 62 -3.50 -3.11 -6.75
CA GLN A 62 -2.98 -2.22 -5.69
C GLN A 62 -4.04 -1.27 -5.15
N ALA A 63 -4.96 -0.77 -5.97
CA ALA A 63 -6.09 0.04 -5.50
C ALA A 63 -7.04 -0.73 -4.59
N ALA A 64 -7.34 -2.00 -4.88
CA ALA A 64 -8.10 -2.83 -3.95
C ALA A 64 -7.31 -3.11 -2.65
N GLY A 65 -6.00 -3.27 -2.76
CA GLY A 65 -5.11 -3.65 -1.67
C GLY A 65 -4.82 -2.57 -0.65
N VAL A 66 -4.30 -1.43 -1.11
CA VAL A 66 -3.69 -0.45 -0.22
C VAL A 66 -4.52 0.82 -0.07
N LEU A 67 -5.52 1.08 -0.89
CA LEU A 67 -6.21 2.38 -0.89
C LEU A 67 -6.77 2.77 0.48
N ILE A 68 -7.47 1.86 1.15
CA ILE A 68 -8.01 2.12 2.50
C ILE A 68 -6.90 2.27 3.54
N VAL A 69 -5.83 1.48 3.44
CA VAL A 69 -4.67 1.55 4.34
C VAL A 69 -3.97 2.90 4.20
N GLN A 70 -3.78 3.38 2.97
CA GLN A 70 -3.22 4.70 2.70
C GLN A 70 -4.10 5.82 3.25
N ILE A 71 -5.43 5.71 3.14
CA ILE A 71 -6.36 6.70 3.71
C ILE A 71 -6.29 6.71 5.23
N VAL A 72 -6.23 5.54 5.88
CA VAL A 72 -6.09 5.44 7.34
C VAL A 72 -4.76 6.03 7.80
N TRP A 73 -3.65 5.69 7.14
CA TRP A 73 -2.35 6.28 7.41
C TRP A 73 -2.40 7.81 7.26
N SER A 74 -3.03 8.31 6.19
CA SER A 74 -3.15 9.74 5.92
C SER A 74 -3.95 10.46 7.01
N ALA A 75 -5.05 9.86 7.46
CA ALA A 75 -5.88 10.39 8.53
C ALA A 75 -5.14 10.41 9.88
N ASP A 76 -4.38 9.35 10.17
CA ASP A 76 -3.53 9.26 11.37
C ASP A 76 -2.46 10.35 11.38
N PHE A 77 -1.72 10.49 10.26
CA PHE A 77 -0.69 11.52 10.10
C PHE A 77 -1.25 12.93 10.22
N LEU A 78 -2.36 13.22 9.54
CA LEU A 78 -2.99 14.55 9.59
C LEU A 78 -3.61 14.85 10.96
N GLY A 79 -4.18 13.84 11.63
CA GLY A 79 -4.67 13.98 13.00
C GLY A 79 -3.54 14.34 13.97
N ALA A 80 -2.40 13.65 13.85
CA ALA A 80 -1.22 13.95 14.66
C ALA A 80 -0.65 15.35 14.33
N LEU A 81 -0.56 15.70 13.04
CA LEU A 81 -0.03 16.98 12.59
C LEU A 81 -0.88 18.18 13.01
N LEU A 82 -2.22 18.06 12.91
CA LEU A 82 -3.15 19.18 13.10
C LEU A 82 -3.68 19.26 14.53
N CYS A 83 -3.88 18.11 15.19
CA CYS A 83 -4.52 18.02 16.49
C CYS A 83 -3.61 17.44 17.59
N GLY A 84 -2.37 17.05 17.26
CA GLY A 84 -1.45 16.42 18.19
C GLY A 84 -1.87 15.03 18.66
N ARG A 85 -2.76 14.35 17.92
CA ARG A 85 -3.33 13.05 18.29
C ARG A 85 -3.34 12.05 17.14
N HIS A 86 -2.77 10.88 17.37
CA HIS A 86 -2.90 9.73 16.47
C HIS A 86 -4.29 9.08 16.61
N LEU A 87 -4.86 8.65 15.49
CA LEU A 87 -6.14 7.92 15.44
C LEU A 87 -5.95 6.42 15.67
N VAL A 88 -4.87 5.88 15.12
CA VAL A 88 -4.56 4.44 15.11
C VAL A 88 -3.17 4.18 15.67
N GLY A 89 -2.23 5.11 15.50
CA GLY A 89 -0.85 4.94 15.95
C GLY A 89 0.02 4.16 14.95
N GLY A 90 -0.04 4.59 13.68
CA GLY A 90 0.77 4.03 12.61
C GLY A 90 1.76 5.03 12.00
N THR A 91 1.85 6.24 12.57
CA THR A 91 2.60 7.36 12.00
C THR A 91 3.45 8.09 13.03
N GLU A 92 3.66 7.53 14.22
CA GLU A 92 4.49 8.10 15.29
C GLU A 92 5.91 8.38 14.81
N TYR A 93 6.46 7.47 14.01
CA TYR A 93 7.80 7.61 13.42
C TYR A 93 7.92 8.86 12.53
N MET A 94 6.82 9.40 11.98
CA MET A 94 6.83 10.66 11.23
C MET A 94 7.17 11.87 12.10
N PHE A 95 7.00 11.76 13.42
CA PHE A 95 7.28 12.82 14.39
C PHE A 95 8.52 12.56 15.23
N ASP A 96 9.19 11.41 15.04
CA ASP A 96 10.45 11.09 15.70
C ASP A 96 11.62 11.88 15.09
N THR A 97 12.19 12.79 15.88
CA THR A 97 13.32 13.64 15.46
C THR A 97 14.64 12.89 15.38
N SER A 98 14.74 11.66 15.92
CA SER A 98 15.91 10.80 15.73
C SER A 98 16.01 10.27 14.30
N LEU A 99 14.89 10.23 13.56
CA LEU A 99 14.86 9.79 12.18
C LEU A 99 15.15 10.95 11.20
N PRO A 100 16.02 10.73 10.19
CA PRO A 100 16.33 11.75 9.19
C PRO A 100 15.07 12.29 8.50
N LEU A 101 15.02 13.62 8.29
CA LEU A 101 13.86 14.25 7.65
C LEU A 101 13.54 13.66 6.29
N LEU A 102 14.56 13.36 5.47
CA LEU A 102 14.36 12.76 4.15
C LEU A 102 13.69 11.38 4.25
N LEU A 103 14.08 10.56 5.23
CA LEU A 103 13.49 9.23 5.46
C LEU A 103 12.00 9.32 5.75
N ARG A 104 11.62 10.23 6.65
CA ARG A 104 10.22 10.52 6.99
C ARG A 104 9.46 11.13 5.80
N ALA A 105 10.07 12.08 5.09
CA ALA A 105 9.48 12.69 3.91
C ALA A 105 9.16 11.67 2.81
N MET A 106 9.98 10.63 2.65
CA MET A 106 9.70 9.58 1.67
C MET A 106 8.43 8.78 2.00
N SER A 107 8.05 8.65 3.28
CA SER A 107 6.77 8.04 3.68
C SER A 107 5.55 8.87 3.28
N LEU A 108 5.70 10.15 2.92
CA LEU A 108 4.57 10.96 2.46
C LEU A 108 3.95 10.46 1.15
N PHE A 109 4.55 9.45 0.49
CA PHE A 109 3.89 8.73 -0.59
C PHE A 109 2.52 8.17 -0.21
N HIS A 110 2.29 7.87 1.08
CA HIS A 110 0.98 7.45 1.59
C HIS A 110 -0.14 8.48 1.31
N LEU A 111 0.18 9.79 1.25
CA LEU A 111 -0.76 10.85 0.88
C LEU A 111 -1.01 10.89 -0.64
N VAL A 112 0.02 10.60 -1.43
CA VAL A 112 0.00 10.71 -2.90
C VAL A 112 -0.63 9.47 -3.56
N MET A 113 -0.37 8.28 -2.99
CA MET A 113 -0.74 6.99 -3.58
C MET A 113 -2.25 6.83 -3.84
N PRO A 114 -3.17 7.23 -2.94
CA PRO A 114 -4.61 7.16 -3.23
C PRO A 114 -5.01 7.95 -4.46
N ALA A 115 -4.56 9.20 -4.55
CA ALA A 115 -4.85 10.08 -5.67
C ALA A 115 -4.27 9.51 -6.97
N LEU A 116 -3.03 9.03 -6.93
CA LEU A 116 -2.35 8.41 -8.06
C LEU A 116 -3.09 7.17 -8.58
N LEU A 117 -3.50 6.26 -7.71
CA LEU A 117 -4.22 5.04 -8.09
C LEU A 117 -5.59 5.35 -8.70
N ILE A 118 -6.38 6.21 -8.05
CA ILE A 118 -7.70 6.62 -8.56
C ILE A 118 -7.57 7.34 -9.91
N TRP A 119 -6.63 8.27 -10.02
CA TRP A 119 -6.38 8.98 -11.28
C TRP A 119 -5.94 8.04 -12.38
N SER A 120 -5.05 7.08 -12.09
CA SER A 120 -4.56 6.10 -13.08
C SER A 120 -5.70 5.21 -13.57
N LEU A 121 -6.55 4.71 -12.65
CA LEU A 121 -7.70 3.87 -12.98
C LEU A 121 -8.81 4.64 -13.73
N ARG A 122 -8.95 5.95 -13.53
CA ARG A 122 -9.84 6.77 -14.36
C ARG A 122 -9.38 6.83 -15.83
N ARG A 123 -8.09 6.60 -16.10
CA ARG A 123 -7.53 6.55 -17.45
C ARG A 123 -7.55 5.14 -18.04
N THR A 124 -7.14 4.13 -17.26
CA THR A 124 -6.96 2.75 -17.74
C THR A 124 -8.21 1.86 -17.58
N GLY A 125 -9.13 2.26 -16.72
CA GLY A 125 -10.30 1.49 -16.31
C GLY A 125 -10.01 0.57 -15.12
N TYR A 126 -11.05 0.25 -14.35
CA TYR A 126 -10.98 -0.71 -13.26
C TYR A 126 -11.16 -2.14 -13.76
N HIS A 127 -10.29 -3.05 -13.32
CA HIS A 127 -10.31 -4.46 -13.67
C HIS A 127 -10.88 -5.28 -12.51
N ARG A 128 -11.99 -5.99 -12.72
CA ARG A 128 -12.73 -6.72 -11.68
C ARG A 128 -11.88 -7.76 -10.96
N SER A 129 -10.97 -8.43 -11.67
CA SER A 129 -10.07 -9.42 -11.06
C SER A 129 -8.94 -8.82 -10.23
N GLY A 130 -8.83 -7.49 -10.11
CA GLY A 130 -7.77 -6.83 -9.34
C GLY A 130 -7.70 -7.32 -7.89
N TRP A 131 -8.83 -7.43 -7.20
CA TRP A 131 -8.85 -7.89 -5.80
C TRP A 131 -8.44 -9.36 -5.65
N VAL A 132 -8.69 -10.20 -6.65
CA VAL A 132 -8.23 -11.59 -6.67
C VAL A 132 -6.70 -11.62 -6.82
N VAL A 133 -6.15 -10.85 -7.77
CA VAL A 133 -4.69 -10.74 -7.93
C VAL A 133 -4.03 -10.21 -6.65
N GLN A 134 -4.64 -9.23 -5.99
CA GLN A 134 -4.15 -8.72 -4.71
C GLN A 134 -4.25 -9.77 -3.59
N THR A 135 -5.30 -10.59 -3.58
CA THR A 135 -5.45 -11.71 -2.65
C THR A 135 -4.35 -12.75 -2.87
N LEU A 136 -4.05 -13.10 -4.11
CA LEU A 136 -2.93 -14.01 -4.42
C LEU A 136 -1.59 -13.41 -4.00
N LEU A 137 -1.39 -12.10 -4.21
CA LEU A 137 -0.19 -11.41 -3.75
C LEU A 137 -0.07 -11.45 -2.23
N ILE A 138 -1.13 -11.13 -1.48
CA ILE A 138 -1.08 -11.11 -0.01
C ILE A 138 -0.90 -12.51 0.57
N TRP A 139 -1.46 -13.54 -0.08
CA TRP A 139 -1.27 -14.93 0.32
C TRP A 139 0.13 -15.47 0.05
N VAL A 140 0.96 -14.76 -0.70
CA VAL A 140 2.40 -15.04 -0.79
C VAL A 140 3.18 -14.13 0.15
N LEU A 141 2.84 -12.84 0.18
CA LEU A 141 3.56 -11.83 0.95
C LEU A 141 3.49 -12.09 2.46
N LEU A 142 2.31 -12.38 3.01
CA LEU A 142 2.17 -12.57 4.47
C LEU A 142 2.91 -13.82 4.97
N PRO A 143 2.82 -15.01 4.33
CA PRO A 143 3.65 -16.15 4.75
C PRO A 143 5.14 -15.85 4.67
N VAL A 144 5.61 -15.21 3.59
CA VAL A 144 7.02 -14.81 3.47
C VAL A 144 7.40 -13.89 4.62
N THR A 145 6.61 -12.83 4.86
CA THR A 145 6.82 -11.90 5.97
C THR A 145 6.88 -12.62 7.31
N PHE A 146 5.91 -13.50 7.59
CA PHE A 146 5.82 -14.24 8.85
C PHE A 146 7.04 -15.15 9.09
N LEU A 147 7.61 -15.73 8.02
CA LEU A 147 8.72 -16.69 8.12
C LEU A 147 10.11 -16.03 8.14
N VAL A 148 10.28 -14.88 7.48
CA VAL A 148 11.61 -14.30 7.23
C VAL A 148 11.86 -12.98 7.97
N THR A 149 10.87 -12.46 8.69
CA THR A 149 11.00 -11.20 9.42
C THR A 149 11.03 -11.37 10.93
N GLU A 150 11.75 -10.47 11.60
CA GLU A 150 11.81 -10.40 13.04
C GLU A 150 10.45 -9.96 13.63
N PRO A 151 9.87 -10.70 14.60
CA PRO A 151 8.55 -10.40 15.17
C PRO A 151 8.40 -8.97 15.71
N GLN A 152 9.51 -8.39 16.18
CA GLN A 152 9.56 -7.04 16.76
C GLN A 152 9.26 -5.95 15.73
N LEU A 153 9.57 -6.19 14.45
CA LEU A 153 9.26 -5.26 13.36
C LEU A 153 7.76 -5.21 13.08
N ASN A 154 7.03 -6.27 13.44
CA ASN A 154 5.57 -6.38 13.29
C ASN A 154 5.08 -5.97 11.89
N ILE A 155 5.84 -6.35 10.85
CA ILE A 155 5.54 -6.01 9.47
C ILE A 155 4.19 -6.58 9.07
N ASN A 156 3.38 -5.76 8.39
CA ASN A 156 1.98 -6.08 8.05
C ASN A 156 1.12 -6.44 9.28
N TRP A 157 1.53 -6.00 10.47
CA TRP A 157 0.83 -6.21 11.73
C TRP A 157 0.51 -7.67 12.04
N LEU A 158 1.38 -8.58 11.59
CA LEU A 158 1.18 -10.03 11.70
C LEU A 158 1.31 -10.58 13.12
N TRP A 159 1.96 -9.83 14.02
CA TRP A 159 2.23 -10.26 15.39
C TRP A 159 1.38 -9.49 16.41
N ARG A 160 1.23 -8.18 16.19
CA ARG A 160 0.54 -7.24 17.06
C ARG A 160 -0.36 -6.34 16.21
N PRO A 161 -1.57 -6.79 15.82
CA PRO A 161 -2.54 -5.97 15.11
C PRO A 161 -2.75 -4.63 15.82
N PHE A 162 -2.54 -3.52 15.11
CA PHE A 162 -2.62 -2.16 15.67
C PHE A 162 -1.70 -1.94 16.89
N GLY A 163 -0.57 -2.65 16.97
CA GLY A 163 0.36 -2.59 18.11
C GLY A 163 -0.13 -3.32 19.37
N VAL A 164 -1.34 -3.89 19.36
CA VAL A 164 -1.97 -4.54 20.51
C VAL A 164 -1.39 -5.94 20.71
N HIS A 165 -0.89 -6.20 21.92
CA HIS A 165 -0.39 -7.52 22.31
C HIS A 165 -1.54 -8.55 22.40
N GLN A 166 -1.27 -9.80 22.04
CA GLN A 166 -2.28 -10.86 21.97
C GLN A 166 -1.95 -11.94 23.00
N ASP A 167 -2.50 -11.82 24.22
CA ASP A 167 -2.19 -12.74 25.32
C ASP A 167 -2.78 -14.15 25.13
N TYR A 168 -3.90 -14.24 24.41
CA TYR A 168 -4.71 -15.47 24.30
C TYR A 168 -4.68 -16.11 22.91
N VAL A 169 -4.05 -15.46 21.93
CA VAL A 169 -4.00 -15.94 20.55
C VAL A 169 -2.54 -16.20 20.18
N PRO A 170 -2.16 -17.44 19.85
CA PRO A 170 -0.80 -17.71 19.43
C PRO A 170 -0.50 -16.97 18.12
N PRO A 171 0.77 -16.66 17.82
CA PRO A 171 1.13 -15.91 16.61
C PRO A 171 0.61 -16.52 15.29
N SER A 172 0.60 -17.84 15.19
CA SER A 172 0.01 -18.55 14.05
C SER A 172 -1.49 -18.29 13.91
N GLY A 173 -2.21 -18.14 15.02
CA GLY A 173 -3.62 -17.76 15.04
C GLY A 173 -3.84 -16.35 14.49
N VAL A 174 -3.06 -15.38 14.97
CA VAL A 174 -3.08 -13.99 14.46
C VAL A 174 -2.80 -13.98 12.96
N PHE A 175 -1.74 -14.67 12.52
CA PHE A 175 -1.37 -14.81 11.13
C PHE A 175 -2.51 -15.39 10.26
N LEU A 176 -3.14 -16.50 10.68
CA LEU A 176 -4.25 -17.11 9.96
C LEU A 176 -5.47 -16.18 9.86
N VAL A 177 -5.76 -15.42 10.92
CA VAL A 177 -6.80 -14.39 10.88
C VAL A 177 -6.44 -13.30 9.88
N MET A 178 -5.19 -12.82 9.86
CA MET A 178 -4.75 -11.78 8.91
C MET A 178 -4.82 -12.27 7.45
N MET A 179 -4.50 -13.54 7.17
CA MET A 179 -4.63 -14.16 5.85
C MET A 179 -6.05 -14.08 5.28
N LEU A 180 -7.07 -14.06 6.15
CA LEU A 180 -8.48 -13.92 5.76
C LEU A 180 -8.95 -12.46 5.84
N ALA A 181 -8.53 -11.72 6.86
CA ALA A 181 -8.97 -10.36 7.11
C ALA A 181 -8.55 -9.40 5.98
N TYR A 182 -7.32 -9.52 5.46
CA TYR A 182 -6.85 -8.66 4.36
C TYR A 182 -7.77 -8.77 3.12
N PRO A 183 -8.02 -9.98 2.55
CA PRO A 183 -8.94 -10.12 1.43
C PRO A 183 -10.38 -9.71 1.75
N LEU A 184 -10.93 -10.17 2.88
CA LEU A 184 -12.37 -10.07 3.16
C LEU A 184 -12.79 -8.71 3.72
N VAL A 185 -11.93 -8.06 4.49
CA VAL A 185 -12.23 -6.80 5.19
C VAL A 185 -11.61 -5.61 4.46
N LEU A 186 -10.42 -5.76 3.88
CA LEU A 186 -9.76 -4.65 3.18
C LEU A 186 -10.04 -4.69 1.67
N PHE A 187 -9.74 -5.81 1.00
CA PHE A 187 -9.68 -5.82 -0.45
C PHE A 187 -11.05 -5.91 -1.11
N TYR A 188 -11.89 -6.84 -0.66
CA TYR A 188 -13.20 -7.07 -1.24
C TYR A 188 -14.15 -5.87 -1.06
N PRO A 189 -14.28 -5.23 0.12
CA PRO A 189 -15.10 -4.04 0.27
C PRO A 189 -14.58 -2.88 -0.58
N THR A 190 -13.27 -2.66 -0.61
CA THR A 190 -12.64 -1.65 -1.48
C THR A 190 -12.93 -1.91 -2.95
N HIS A 191 -12.85 -3.17 -3.38
CA HIS A 191 -13.22 -3.59 -4.73
C HIS A 191 -14.67 -3.26 -5.08
N LEU A 192 -15.63 -3.54 -4.19
CA LEU A 192 -17.04 -3.21 -4.42
C LEU A 192 -17.26 -1.71 -4.60
N VAL A 193 -16.55 -0.87 -3.83
CA VAL A 193 -16.59 0.58 -3.96
C VAL A 193 -15.98 1.03 -5.29
N LEU A 194 -14.78 0.57 -5.61
CA LEU A 194 -14.08 0.95 -6.85
C LEU A 194 -14.84 0.51 -8.11
N ARG A 195 -15.40 -0.70 -8.12
CA ARG A 195 -16.23 -1.22 -9.21
C ARG A 195 -17.46 -0.34 -9.46
N ARG A 196 -18.04 0.25 -8.42
CA ARG A 196 -19.20 1.14 -8.55
C ARG A 196 -18.81 2.54 -9.02
N LEU A 197 -17.67 3.05 -8.57
CA LEU A 197 -17.25 4.44 -8.82
C LEU A 197 -16.47 4.63 -10.13
N LEU A 198 -15.79 3.59 -10.61
CA LEU A 198 -14.88 3.67 -11.75
C LEU A 198 -15.43 2.90 -12.94
N ARG A 199 -15.09 3.37 -14.15
CA ARG A 199 -15.48 2.71 -15.40
C ARG A 199 -14.74 1.37 -15.52
N PRO A 200 -15.42 0.30 -15.97
CA PRO A 200 -14.76 -0.98 -16.21
C PRO A 200 -13.72 -0.87 -17.32
N HIS A 201 -12.71 -1.73 -17.26
CA HIS A 201 -11.76 -1.88 -18.36
C HIS A 201 -12.46 -2.49 -19.60
N ARG A 202 -12.10 -2.04 -20.81
CA ARG A 202 -12.85 -2.24 -22.07
C ARG A 202 -12.93 -3.69 -22.59
N HIS A 203 -12.43 -4.66 -21.85
CA HIS A 203 -12.40 -6.08 -22.24
C HIS A 203 -13.02 -7.01 -21.19
N GLU A 204 -13.85 -6.49 -20.30
CA GLU A 204 -14.56 -7.26 -19.25
C GLU A 204 -16.05 -7.45 -19.49
#